data_AF-A0A0A5I8S8-F1
#
_entry.id   AF-A0A0A5I8S8-F1
#
_cell.length_a   1.000
_cell.length_b   1.000
_cell.length_c   1.000
_cell.angle_alpha   90.00
_cell.angle_beta   90.00
_cell.angle_gamma   90.00
#
_symmetry.space_group_name_H-M   'P 1'
#
loop_
_entity.id
_entity.type
_entity.pdbx_description
1 polymer ?
#
loop_
_entity_poly.entity_id
_entity_poly.type
_entity_poly.pdbx_seq_one_letter_code
_entity_poly.pdbx_strand_id
1 'polypeptide(L)' 'MAKKKKEEYGTLKDSLNEDLLKQLQSKKADLKQQAEQREEEEKQRRIKEKKRREANKSFEELLDESNMDWSKFK' A
#
# COMPACT_ATOMS: atom_id res chain seq x y z
N MET A 1 39.86 39.35 4.10
CA MET A 1 38.97 38.46 4.90
C MET A 1 37.56 38.27 4.32
N ALA A 2 37.07 39.11 3.39
CA ALA A 2 35.69 39.02 2.87
C ALA A 2 35.41 37.83 1.91
N LYS A 3 36.42 37.29 1.20
CA LYS A 3 36.24 36.17 0.26
C LYS A 3 35.89 34.84 0.95
N LYS A 4 36.59 34.50 2.05
CA LYS A 4 36.34 33.28 2.83
C LYS A 4 34.91 33.17 3.38
N LYS A 5 34.31 34.27 3.84
CA LYS A 5 32.93 34.27 4.36
C LYS A 5 31.87 34.02 3.27
N LYS A 6 32.14 34.41 2.02
CA LYS A 6 31.23 34.16 0.89
C LYS A 6 31.25 32.71 0.44
N GLU A 7 32.42 32.09 0.43
CA GLU A 7 32.57 30.66 0.11
C GLU A 7 31.87 29.79 1.15
N GLU A 8 32.06 30.06 2.45
CA GLU A 8 31.40 29.33 3.53
C GLU A 8 29.86 29.39 3.47
N TYR A 9 29.31 30.55 3.10
CA TYR A 9 27.86 30.73 2.97
C TYR A 9 27.27 29.96 1.78
N GLY A 10 28.06 29.74 0.73
CA GLY A 10 27.69 28.91 -0.42
C GLY A 10 27.62 27.44 -0.02
N THR A 11 28.67 26.91 0.61
CA THR A 11 28.72 25.52 1.06
C THR A 11 27.64 25.18 2.08
N LEU A 12 27.31 26.10 3.01
CA LEU A 12 26.24 25.87 3.98
C LEU A 12 24.86 25.80 3.31
N LYS A 13 24.61 26.65 2.31
CA LYS A 13 23.36 26.63 1.53
C LYS A 13 23.23 25.37 0.68
N ASP A 14 24.31 24.93 0.05
CA ASP A 14 24.30 23.71 -0.76
C ASP A 14 24.08 22.47 0.12
N SER A 15 24.74 22.39 1.30
CA SER A 15 24.50 21.31 2.27
C SER A 15 23.05 21.27 2.75
N LEU A 16 22.43 22.43 3.04
CA LEU A 16 21.03 22.50 3.44
C LEU A 16 20.08 22.03 2.32
N ASN A 17 20.40 22.35 1.06
CA ASN A 17 19.63 21.87 -0.08
C ASN A 17 19.77 20.36 -0.27
N GLU A 18 20.95 19.80 -0.08
CA GLU A 18 21.17 18.34 -0.14
C GLU A 18 20.41 17.60 0.96
N ASP A 19 20.42 18.11 2.20
CA ASP A 19 19.65 17.54 3.30
C ASP A 19 18.14 17.61 3.05
N LEU A 20 17.64 18.73 2.53
CA LEU A 20 16.23 18.87 2.17
C LEU A 20 15.83 17.87 1.07
N LEU A 21 16.69 17.68 0.08
CA LEU A 21 16.45 16.75 -1.02
C LEU A 21 16.45 15.29 -0.53
N LYS A 22 17.36 14.93 0.38
CA LYS A 22 17.35 13.62 1.06
C LYS A 22 16.08 13.41 1.87
N GLN A 23 15.62 14.40 2.62
CA GLN A 23 14.37 14.31 3.39
C GLN A 23 13.15 14.10 2.49
N LEU A 24 13.08 14.79 1.35
CA LEU A 24 12.01 14.62 0.37
C LEU A 24 12.03 13.22 -0.26
N GLN A 25 13.21 12.71 -0.61
CA GLN A 25 13.38 11.37 -1.14
C GLN A 25 12.97 10.29 -0.11
N SER A 26 13.40 10.45 1.15
CA SER A 26 13.00 9.55 2.25
C SER A 26 11.48 9.53 2.39
N LYS A 27 10.84 10.70 2.51
CA LYS A 27 9.38 10.79 2.63
C LYS A 27 8.65 10.17 1.44
N LYS A 28 9.18 10.33 0.22
CA LYS A 28 8.60 9.71 -0.98
C LYS A 28 8.67 8.17 -0.89
N ALA A 29 9.78 7.62 -0.44
CA ALA A 29 9.93 6.18 -0.26
C ALA A 29 8.98 5.65 0.82
N ASP A 30 8.90 6.34 1.96
CA ASP A 30 8.01 5.98 3.07
C ASP A 30 6.54 5.98 2.64
N LEU A 31 6.11 7.02 1.92
CA LEU A 31 4.74 7.12 1.40
C LEU A 31 4.42 6.02 0.39
N LYS A 32 5.39 5.66 -0.47
CA LYS A 32 5.21 4.56 -1.43
C LYS A 32 5.03 3.22 -0.70
N GLN A 33 5.87 2.94 0.30
CA GLN A 33 5.77 1.72 1.09
C GLN A 33 4.45 1.66 1.87
N GLN A 34 4.00 2.76 2.46
CA GLN A 34 2.71 2.81 3.15
C GLN A 34 1.53 2.58 2.20
N ALA A 35 1.58 3.12 0.98
CA ALA A 35 0.53 2.90 -0.01
C ALA A 35 0.46 1.43 -0.44
N GLU A 36 1.61 0.81 -0.73
CA GLU A 36 1.69 -0.61 -1.10
C GLU A 36 1.18 -1.52 0.03
N GLN A 37 1.57 -1.25 1.29
CA GLN A 37 1.09 -2.01 2.45
C GLN A 37 -0.43 -1.89 2.64
N ARG A 38 -1.00 -0.69 2.49
CA ARG A 38 -2.45 -0.50 2.62
C ARG A 38 -3.22 -1.25 1.55
N GLU A 39 -2.75 -1.24 0.31
CA GLU A 39 -3.40 -1.96 -0.78
C GLU A 39 -3.36 -3.48 -0.56
N GLU A 40 -2.23 -4.00 -0.07
CA GLU A 40 -2.10 -5.41 0.25
C GLU A 40 -2.99 -5.83 1.43
N GLU A 41 -3.06 -5.02 2.49
CA GLU A 41 -3.96 -5.25 3.62
C GLU A 41 -5.43 -5.26 3.20
N GLU A 42 -5.85 -4.33 2.33
CA GLU A 42 -7.22 -4.30 1.81
C GLU A 42 -7.53 -5.53 0.95
N LYS A 43 -6.60 -5.96 0.09
CA LYS A 43 -6.75 -7.20 -0.69
C LYS A 43 -6.90 -8.41 0.23
N GLN A 44 -6.05 -8.53 1.25
CA GLN A 44 -6.11 -9.63 2.21
C GLN A 44 -7.41 -9.62 3.01
N ARG A 45 -7.89 -8.43 3.42
CA ARG A 45 -9.19 -8.28 4.10
C ARG A 45 -10.35 -8.74 3.20
N ARG A 46 -10.37 -8.31 1.94
CA ARG A 46 -11.41 -8.72 0.97
C ARG A 46 -11.41 -10.23 0.75
N ILE A 47 -10.25 -10.87 0.63
CA ILE A 47 -10.14 -12.33 0.47
C ILE A 47 -10.65 -13.06 1.72
N LYS A 48 -10.25 -12.63 2.92
CA LYS A 48 -10.71 -13.22 4.18
C LYS A 48 -12.21 -13.07 4.36
N GLU A 49 -12.76 -11.91 3.99
CA GLU A 49 -14.20 -11.67 4.06
C GLU A 49 -14.98 -12.55 3.08
N LYS A 50 -14.51 -12.70 1.83
CA LYS A 50 -15.11 -13.64 0.86
C LYS A 50 -15.12 -15.07 1.39
N LYS A 51 -13.98 -15.55 1.88
CA LYS A 51 -13.86 -16.89 2.48
C LYS A 51 -14.79 -17.08 3.68
N ARG A 52 -14.90 -16.07 4.55
CA ARG A 52 -15.81 -16.13 5.69
C ARG A 52 -17.27 -16.15 5.22
N ARG A 53 -17.63 -15.35 4.23
CA ARG A 53 -18.99 -15.36 3.66
C ARG A 53 -19.29 -16.73 3.05
N GLU A 54 -18.43 -17.26 2.19
CA GLU A 54 -18.57 -18.60 1.62
C GLU A 54 -18.67 -19.70 2.68
N ALA A 55 -17.85 -19.66 3.73
CA ALA A 55 -17.89 -20.63 4.82
C ALA A 55 -19.14 -20.52 5.70
N ASN A 56 -19.79 -19.34 5.74
CA ASN A 56 -21.04 -19.12 6.46
C ASN A 56 -22.27 -19.16 5.55
N LYS A 57 -22.10 -19.31 4.23
CA LYS A 57 -23.23 -19.56 3.32
C LYS A 57 -23.76 -20.95 3.60
N SER A 58 -25.08 -21.07 3.54
CA SER A 58 -25.72 -22.38 3.60
C SER A 58 -25.40 -23.16 2.32
N PHE A 59 -25.42 -24.50 2.41
CA PHE A 59 -25.18 -25.37 1.24
C PHE A 59 -26.16 -25.07 0.09
N GLU A 60 -27.40 -24.69 0.41
CA GLU A 60 -28.44 -24.32 -0.55
C GLU A 60 -28.07 -23.07 -1.35
N GLU A 61 -27.53 -22.02 -0.71
CA GLU A 61 -27.06 -20.82 -1.42
C GLU A 61 -25.82 -21.09 -2.28
N LEU A 62 -24.88 -21.92 -1.78
CA LEU A 62 -23.73 -22.34 -2.58
C LEU A 62 -24.15 -23.19 -3.79
N LEU A 63 -25.18 -24.02 -3.61
CA LEU A 63 -25.72 -24.89 -4.66
C LEU A 63 -26.48 -24.08 -5.72
N ASP A 64 -27.34 -23.16 -5.31
CA ASP A 64 -28.06 -22.23 -6.20
C ASP A 64 -27.09 -21.36 -7.01
N GLU A 65 -25.99 -20.90 -6.41
CA GLU A 65 -24.92 -20.17 -7.12
C GLU A 65 -24.14 -21.06 -8.11
N SER A 66 -24.04 -22.36 -7.86
CA SER A 66 -23.26 -23.29 -8.68
C SER A 66 -23.95 -23.72 -9.98
N ASN A 67 -25.17 -23.23 -10.25
CA ASN A 67 -26.00 -23.61 -11.40
C ASN A 67 -26.22 -25.14 -11.51
N MET A 68 -26.05 -25.83 -10.38
CA MET A 68 -26.06 -27.28 -10.30
C MET A 68 -27.41 -27.72 -9.75
N ASP A 69 -28.22 -28.23 -10.66
CA ASP A 69 -29.58 -28.65 -10.35
C ASP A 69 -29.54 -30.07 -9.77
N TRP A 70 -29.63 -30.17 -8.44
CA TRP A 70 -29.61 -31.44 -7.69
C TRP A 70 -30.70 -32.41 -8.14
N SER A 71 -31.79 -31.92 -8.74
CA SER A 71 -32.86 -32.75 -9.29
C SER A 71 -32.41 -33.61 -10.48
N LYS A 72 -31.29 -33.25 -11.14
CA LYS A 72 -30.69 -34.01 -12.24
C LYS A 72 -29.89 -35.24 -11.78
N PHE A 73 -29.66 -35.39 -10.47
CA PHE A 73 -28.88 -36.48 -9.87
C PHE A 73 -29.74 -37.40 -8.99
N LYS A 74 -31.07 -37.24 -8.99
CA LYS A 74 -32.02 -38.07 -8.23
C LYS A 74 -32.37 -39.37 -8.92
#